data_AF-A0A1V5G8K7-F1
#
_entry.id   AF-A0A1V5G8K7-F1
#
_cell.length_a   1.000
_cell.length_b   1.000
_cell.length_c   1.000
_cell.angle_alpha   90.00
_cell.angle_beta   90.00
_cell.angle_gamma   90.00
#
_symmetry.space_group_name_H-M   'P 1'
#
loop_
_entity.id
_entity.type
_entity.pdbx_description
1 polymer ?
#
loop_
_entity_poly.entity_id
_entity_poly.type
_entity_poly.pdbx_seq_one_letter_code
_entity_poly.pdbx_strand_id
1 'polypeptide(L)'
;MFNNLSTKYKFGNANVKGVYYDEENRRHILDIREIFAEAAGDLADKGRKEEALKLLEKLEKGISTDNLPYAMPSRYYGSSHNQTGLILLEAYYKAGKKDMAEKVRQALKTDMQQQKAYFEYMKEERPADYESYKRSEDALNNIYLMVLEEIEKKYAPASPTEKAGGETPGQIKMPGDSTKKKDSQ
;
A
#
# COMPACT_ATOMS: atom_id res chain seq x y z
N MET A 1 19.22 -0.23 18.50
CA MET A 1 17.81 -0.49 18.13
C MET A 1 17.57 -1.97 17.79
N PHE A 2 18.23 -2.54 16.76
CA PHE A 2 18.01 -3.92 16.29
C PHE A 2 17.94 -5.00 17.39
N ASN A 3 18.91 -5.07 18.30
CA ASN A 3 18.92 -6.11 19.34
C ASN A 3 17.66 -6.08 20.22
N ASN A 4 17.20 -4.89 20.62
CA ASN A 4 16.01 -4.76 21.46
C ASN A 4 14.75 -5.18 20.69
N LEU A 5 14.58 -4.73 19.45
CA LEU A 5 13.43 -5.08 18.61
C LEU A 5 13.41 -6.57 18.27
N SER A 6 14.54 -7.14 17.86
CA SER A 6 14.61 -8.54 17.44
C SER A 6 14.50 -9.53 18.59
N THR A 7 15.02 -9.22 19.79
CA THR A 7 15.11 -10.21 20.89
C THR A 7 14.20 -9.93 22.09
N LYS A 8 14.00 -8.66 22.46
CA LYS A 8 13.28 -8.30 23.71
C LYS A 8 11.83 -7.91 23.48
N TYR A 9 11.54 -7.27 22.35
CA TYR A 9 10.23 -6.72 22.06
C TYR A 9 9.16 -7.82 21.86
N LYS A 10 7.94 -7.54 22.35
CA LYS A 10 6.74 -8.41 22.25
C LYS A 10 5.53 -7.58 21.81
N PHE A 11 4.59 -8.22 21.11
CA PHE A 11 3.46 -7.55 20.45
C PHE A 11 2.14 -7.61 21.23
N GLY A 12 2.16 -8.00 22.52
CA GLY A 12 0.94 -7.98 23.36
C GLY A 12 -0.23 -8.80 22.79
N ASN A 13 0.04 -9.96 22.21
CA ASN A 13 -0.95 -10.82 21.51
C ASN A 13 -1.55 -10.22 20.23
N ALA A 14 -0.93 -9.19 19.63
CA ALA A 14 -1.46 -8.60 18.41
C ALA A 14 -1.50 -9.54 17.17
N ASN A 15 -0.86 -10.70 17.29
CA ASN A 15 -0.85 -11.78 16.33
C ASN A 15 -2.10 -12.70 16.41
N VAL A 16 -2.88 -12.64 17.49
CA VAL A 16 -4.05 -13.51 17.68
C VAL A 16 -5.19 -13.03 16.81
N LYS A 17 -5.66 -13.86 15.88
CA LYS A 17 -6.76 -13.51 14.96
C LYS A 17 -8.07 -13.22 15.71
N GLY A 18 -8.83 -12.23 15.22
CA GLY A 18 -10.15 -11.88 15.75
C GLY A 18 -10.12 -10.90 16.92
N VAL A 19 -8.95 -10.33 17.24
CA VAL A 19 -8.84 -9.29 18.26
C VAL A 19 -9.30 -7.95 17.66
N TYR A 20 -10.29 -7.34 18.29
CA TYR A 20 -10.74 -5.98 17.96
C TYR A 20 -9.86 -4.95 18.67
N TYR A 21 -9.52 -3.88 17.95
CA TYR A 21 -8.85 -2.72 18.50
C TYR A 21 -9.71 -1.48 18.30
N ASP A 22 -9.98 -0.78 19.40
CA ASP A 22 -10.50 0.58 19.36
C ASP A 22 -9.44 1.57 18.82
N GLU A 23 -9.80 2.85 18.74
CA GLU A 23 -8.90 3.88 18.18
C GLU A 23 -7.55 3.95 18.91
N GLU A 24 -7.54 3.98 20.24
CA GLU A 24 -6.32 4.12 21.03
C GLU A 24 -5.42 2.88 20.92
N ASN A 25 -6.01 1.68 20.96
CA ASN A 25 -5.22 0.46 20.80
C ASN A 25 -4.65 0.34 19.39
N ARG A 26 -5.37 0.77 18.35
CA ARG A 26 -4.82 0.83 16.99
C ARG A 26 -3.65 1.80 16.91
N ARG A 27 -3.75 2.98 17.53
CA ARG A 27 -2.68 3.98 17.59
C ARG A 27 -1.39 3.37 18.13
N HIS A 28 -1.46 2.71 19.29
CA HIS A 28 -0.29 2.05 19.86
C HIS A 28 0.28 0.95 18.97
N ILE A 29 -0.55 0.13 18.32
CA ILE A 29 -0.05 -0.94 17.45
C ILE A 29 0.57 -0.37 16.16
N LEU A 30 0.06 0.76 15.66
CA LEU A 30 0.69 1.49 14.56
C LEU A 30 2.06 2.05 14.93
N ASP A 31 2.22 2.62 16.12
CA ASP A 31 3.53 3.09 16.61
C ASP A 31 4.56 1.94 16.62
N ILE A 32 4.11 0.74 17.03
CA ILE A 32 4.95 -0.47 17.00
C ILE A 32 5.35 -0.81 15.57
N ARG A 33 4.39 -0.82 14.65
CA ARG A 33 4.64 -1.09 13.23
C ARG A 33 5.62 -0.08 12.64
N GLU A 34 5.44 1.19 12.96
CA GLU A 34 6.30 2.29 12.51
C GLU A 34 7.73 2.12 13.02
N ILE A 35 7.94 1.91 14.33
CA ILE A 35 9.28 1.72 14.92
C ILE A 35 10.03 0.55 14.27
N PHE A 36 9.33 -0.55 13.97
CA PHE A 36 9.94 -1.68 13.26
C PHE A 36 10.27 -1.35 11.80
N ALA A 37 9.36 -0.67 11.09
CA ALA A 37 9.56 -0.27 9.71
C ALA A 37 10.71 0.73 9.56
N GLU A 38 10.76 1.78 10.38
CA GLU A 38 11.85 2.76 10.41
C GLU A 38 13.19 2.09 10.70
N ALA A 39 13.26 1.27 11.75
CA ALA A 39 14.49 0.56 12.10
C ALA A 39 14.96 -0.38 11.00
N ALA A 40 14.03 -1.04 10.29
CA ALA A 40 14.36 -1.88 9.15
C ALA A 40 14.84 -1.06 7.94
N GLY A 41 14.17 0.06 7.63
CA GLY A 41 14.58 0.99 6.58
C GLY A 41 16.00 1.51 6.82
N ASP A 42 16.28 1.97 8.04
CA ASP A 42 17.61 2.44 8.47
C ASP A 42 18.70 1.38 8.32
N LEU A 43 18.39 0.13 8.65
CA LEU A 43 19.33 -0.99 8.49
C LEU A 43 19.58 -1.27 7.00
N ALA A 44 18.53 -1.27 6.19
CA ALA A 44 18.64 -1.50 4.76
C ALA A 44 19.43 -0.39 4.04
N ASP A 45 19.24 0.88 4.42
CA ASP A 45 20.01 2.02 3.90
C ASP A 45 21.50 1.90 4.25
N LYS A 46 21.83 1.26 5.39
CA LYS A 46 23.21 0.93 5.80
C LYS A 46 23.75 -0.37 5.19
N GLY A 47 23.03 -0.97 4.23
CA GLY A 47 23.39 -2.24 3.58
C GLY A 47 23.13 -3.50 4.42
N ARG A 48 22.59 -3.37 5.63
CA ARG A 48 22.32 -4.47 6.57
C ARG A 48 20.96 -5.12 6.29
N LYS A 49 20.77 -5.59 5.05
CA LYS A 49 19.47 -6.06 4.55
C LYS A 49 18.95 -7.31 5.26
N GLU A 50 19.83 -8.25 5.64
CA GLU A 50 19.43 -9.45 6.38
C GLU A 50 18.80 -9.12 7.74
N GLU A 51 19.38 -8.15 8.44
CA GLU A 51 18.85 -7.68 9.72
C GLU A 51 17.55 -6.89 9.56
N ALA A 52 17.45 -6.08 8.50
CA ALA A 52 16.20 -5.42 8.14
C ALA A 52 15.07 -6.44 7.89
N LEU A 53 15.33 -7.46 7.07
CA LEU A 53 14.37 -8.54 6.80
C LEU A 53 13.96 -9.26 8.07
N LYS A 54 14.90 -9.55 8.98
CA LYS A 54 14.58 -10.18 10.27
C LYS A 54 13.62 -9.34 11.11
N LEU A 55 13.76 -8.01 11.11
CA LEU A 55 12.80 -7.13 11.80
C LEU A 55 11.43 -7.15 11.12
N LEU A 56 11.39 -7.02 9.79
CA LEU A 56 10.15 -7.01 9.02
C LEU A 56 9.38 -8.35 9.11
N GLU A 57 10.08 -9.47 9.13
CA GLU A 57 9.48 -10.80 9.34
C GLU A 57 8.93 -10.97 10.77
N LYS A 58 9.65 -10.44 11.77
CA LYS A 58 9.18 -10.45 13.15
C LYS A 58 7.92 -9.60 13.30
N LEU A 59 7.90 -8.43 12.67
CA LEU A 59 6.74 -7.54 12.62
C LEU A 59 5.52 -8.22 11.99
N GLU A 60 5.70 -8.81 10.81
CA GLU A 60 4.62 -9.49 10.05
C GLU A 60 4.00 -10.65 10.84
N LYS A 61 4.81 -11.41 11.58
CA LYS A 61 4.31 -12.47 12.48
C LYS A 61 3.70 -11.93 13.77
N GLY A 62 4.07 -10.72 14.17
CA GLY A 62 3.71 -10.09 15.43
C GLY A 62 2.38 -9.34 15.41
N ILE A 63 1.98 -8.83 14.25
CA ILE A 63 0.75 -8.05 14.07
C ILE A 63 -0.07 -8.70 12.96
N SER A 64 -1.23 -9.24 13.32
CA SER A 64 -2.14 -9.83 12.33
C SER A 64 -2.76 -8.75 11.44
N THR A 65 -2.59 -8.89 10.14
CA THR A 65 -3.20 -8.01 9.13
C THR A 65 -4.72 -8.16 9.05
N ASP A 66 -5.27 -9.28 9.50
CA ASP A 66 -6.72 -9.48 9.67
C ASP A 66 -7.28 -8.54 10.74
N ASN A 67 -6.49 -8.21 11.77
CA ASN A 67 -6.93 -7.33 12.87
C ASN A 67 -6.53 -5.87 12.64
N LEU A 68 -5.35 -5.64 12.06
CA LEU A 68 -4.83 -4.30 11.74
C LEU A 68 -4.35 -4.27 10.29
N PRO A 69 -5.20 -3.87 9.34
CA PRO A 69 -4.83 -3.78 7.93
C PRO A 69 -3.63 -2.86 7.68
N TYR A 70 -2.97 -3.01 6.53
CA TYR A 70 -1.86 -2.15 6.13
C TYR A 70 -2.31 -0.71 5.81
N ALA A 71 -3.54 -0.55 5.34
CA ALA A 71 -4.12 0.72 4.93
C ALA A 71 -5.59 0.74 5.34
N MET A 72 -6.07 1.89 5.82
CA MET A 72 -7.48 2.15 6.09
C MET A 72 -7.70 3.63 6.41
N PRO A 73 -8.95 4.13 6.31
CA PRO A 73 -9.29 5.47 6.75
C PRO A 73 -9.12 5.58 8.27
N SER A 74 -8.52 6.68 8.72
CA SER A 74 -8.39 6.98 10.15
C SER A 74 -8.54 8.47 10.40
N ARG A 75 -9.10 8.82 11.56
CA ARG A 75 -9.53 10.18 11.90
C ARG A 75 -8.41 10.90 12.67
N TYR A 76 -8.34 12.23 12.50
CA TYR A 76 -7.62 13.19 13.35
C TYR A 76 -6.08 12.99 13.42
N TYR A 77 -5.32 14.05 13.11
CA TYR A 77 -3.84 14.05 13.05
C TYR A 77 -3.21 12.87 12.28
N GLY A 78 -3.50 12.77 10.97
CA GLY A 78 -2.52 12.18 10.06
C GLY A 78 -2.91 10.92 9.31
N SER A 79 -4.15 10.43 9.33
CA SER A 79 -4.51 9.19 8.60
C SER A 79 -3.43 8.10 8.81
N SER A 80 -3.14 7.86 10.09
CA SER A 80 -1.91 7.22 10.60
C SER A 80 -1.67 5.84 10.01
N HIS A 81 -2.74 5.10 9.70
CA HIS A 81 -2.63 3.82 9.00
C HIS A 81 -1.89 3.95 7.66
N ASN A 82 -2.26 4.95 6.86
CA ASN A 82 -1.68 5.17 5.55
C ASN A 82 -0.26 5.74 5.64
N GLN A 83 0.00 6.62 6.60
CA GLN A 83 1.35 7.10 6.90
C GLN A 83 2.28 5.95 7.30
N THR A 84 1.91 5.17 8.32
CA THR A 84 2.70 4.01 8.77
C THR A 84 2.85 2.98 7.65
N GLY A 85 1.81 2.80 6.84
CA GLY A 85 1.85 1.93 5.66
C GLY A 85 2.86 2.38 4.62
N LEU A 86 2.98 3.68 4.34
CA LEU A 86 4.00 4.23 3.42
C LEU A 86 5.43 4.01 3.95
N ILE A 87 5.65 4.19 5.25
CA ILE A 87 6.94 3.91 5.91
C ILE A 87 7.29 2.42 5.78
N LEU A 88 6.31 1.54 6.05
CA LEU A 88 6.45 0.09 5.92
C LEU A 88 6.72 -0.32 4.46
N LEU A 89 6.02 0.29 3.51
CA LEU A 89 6.22 0.07 2.07
C LEU A 89 7.67 0.36 1.66
N GLU A 90 8.18 1.54 2.02
CA GLU A 90 9.55 1.92 1.67
C GLU A 90 10.57 1.00 2.36
N ALA A 91 10.33 0.61 3.62
CA ALA A 91 11.20 -0.33 4.32
C ALA A 91 11.29 -1.69 3.61
N TYR A 92 10.16 -2.25 3.14
CA TYR A 92 10.17 -3.49 2.35
C TYR A 92 10.94 -3.33 1.04
N TYR A 93 10.77 -2.21 0.33
CA TYR A 93 11.54 -1.94 -0.90
C TYR A 93 13.03 -1.83 -0.63
N LYS A 94 13.45 -1.05 0.38
CA LYS A 94 14.86 -0.90 0.79
C LYS A 94 15.49 -2.25 1.16
N ALA A 95 14.75 -3.09 1.89
CA ALA A 95 15.19 -4.44 2.27
C ALA A 95 15.17 -5.45 1.11
N GLY A 96 14.60 -5.10 -0.05
CA GLY A 96 14.53 -5.97 -1.23
C GLY A 96 13.37 -6.97 -1.23
N LYS A 97 12.43 -6.87 -0.28
CA LYS A 97 11.27 -7.76 -0.14
C LYS A 97 10.10 -7.29 -0.99
N LYS A 98 10.28 -7.34 -2.32
CA LYS A 98 9.36 -6.76 -3.30
C LYS A 98 7.95 -7.35 -3.27
N ASP A 99 7.81 -8.63 -2.94
CA ASP A 99 6.51 -9.31 -2.83
C ASP A 99 5.65 -8.72 -1.71
N MET A 100 6.26 -8.39 -0.57
CA MET A 100 5.55 -7.74 0.54
C MET A 100 5.33 -6.26 0.27
N ALA A 101 6.31 -5.56 -0.33
CA ALA A 101 6.12 -4.18 -0.77
C ALA A 101 4.90 -4.05 -1.69
N GLU A 102 4.75 -4.95 -2.66
CA GLU A 102 3.62 -4.90 -3.59
C GLU A 102 2.27 -5.09 -2.90
N LYS A 103 2.18 -5.98 -1.89
CA LYS A 103 0.96 -6.15 -1.09
C LYS A 103 0.58 -4.88 -0.33
N VAL A 104 1.56 -4.25 0.33
CA VAL A 104 1.33 -3.00 1.07
C VAL A 104 0.96 -1.87 0.11
N ARG A 105 1.66 -1.76 -1.03
CA ARG A 105 1.39 -0.77 -2.09
C ARG A 105 -0.04 -0.86 -2.60
N GLN A 106 -0.51 -2.08 -2.93
CA GLN A 106 -1.87 -2.29 -3.42
C GLN A 106 -2.91 -1.88 -2.37
N ALA A 107 -2.72 -2.25 -1.10
CA ALA A 107 -3.62 -1.86 -0.03
C ALA A 107 -3.71 -0.33 0.12
N LEU A 108 -2.55 0.36 0.15
CA LEU A 108 -2.47 1.82 0.23
C LEU A 108 -3.14 2.49 -0.97
N LYS A 109 -2.81 2.03 -2.18
CA LYS A 109 -3.37 2.59 -3.42
C LYS A 109 -4.88 2.47 -3.45
N THR A 110 -5.42 1.30 -3.14
CA THR A 110 -6.87 1.07 -3.09
C THR A 110 -7.54 2.01 -2.09
N ASP A 111 -7.03 2.07 -0.85
CA ASP A 111 -7.61 2.88 0.20
C ASP A 111 -7.55 4.38 -0.12
N MET A 112 -6.38 4.90 -0.50
CA MET A 112 -6.20 6.33 -0.80
C MET A 112 -7.01 6.78 -2.03
N GLN A 113 -7.16 5.92 -3.05
CA GLN A 113 -8.01 6.21 -4.21
C GLN A 113 -9.49 6.24 -3.84
N GLN A 114 -9.94 5.32 -2.98
CA GLN A 114 -11.31 5.33 -2.46
C GLN A 114 -11.59 6.57 -1.61
N GLN A 115 -10.64 6.96 -0.75
CA GLN A 115 -10.74 8.21 0.02
C GLN A 115 -10.81 9.44 -0.89
N LYS A 116 -9.97 9.50 -1.93
CA LYS A 116 -10.00 10.60 -2.91
C LYS A 116 -11.36 10.69 -3.60
N ALA A 117 -11.89 9.58 -4.10
CA ALA A 117 -13.21 9.54 -4.74
C ALA A 117 -14.33 9.97 -3.78
N TYR A 118 -14.24 9.57 -2.50
CA TYR A 118 -15.19 10.00 -1.47
C TYR A 118 -15.12 11.52 -1.23
N PHE A 119 -13.93 12.10 -1.11
CA PHE A 119 -13.79 13.55 -0.89
C PHE A 119 -14.19 14.38 -2.11
N GLU A 120 -13.94 13.89 -3.32
CA GLU A 120 -14.45 14.49 -4.56
C GLU A 120 -15.99 14.50 -4.58
N TYR A 121 -16.63 13.37 -4.25
CA TYR A 121 -18.08 13.30 -4.07
C TYR A 121 -18.58 14.27 -2.99
N MET A 122 -17.95 14.30 -1.81
CA MET A 122 -18.37 15.18 -0.71
C MET A 122 -18.27 16.66 -1.11
N LYS A 123 -17.23 17.02 -1.86
CA LYS A 123 -17.03 18.38 -2.35
C LYS A 123 -18.12 18.82 -3.31
N GLU A 124 -18.59 17.93 -4.17
CA GLU A 124 -19.64 18.22 -5.17
C GLU A 124 -21.05 18.20 -4.55
N GLU A 125 -21.37 17.14 -3.80
CA GLU A 125 -22.74 16.86 -3.35
C GLU A 125 -23.05 17.39 -1.95
N ARG A 126 -22.01 17.60 -1.13
CA ARG A 126 -22.15 18.04 0.27
C ARG A 126 -21.11 19.09 0.67
N PRO A 127 -21.04 20.23 -0.05
CA PRO A 127 -19.96 21.21 0.12
C PRO A 127 -19.86 21.78 1.54
N ALA A 128 -20.99 21.90 2.27
CA ALA A 128 -20.98 22.35 3.66
C ALA A 128 -20.27 21.35 4.60
N ASP A 129 -20.49 20.05 4.42
CA ASP A 129 -19.83 18.99 5.19
C ASP A 129 -18.37 18.82 4.77
N TYR A 130 -18.05 19.06 3.49
CA TYR A 130 -16.70 18.94 2.95
C TYR A 130 -15.70 19.92 3.59
N GLU A 131 -16.14 21.11 4.01
CA GLU A 131 -15.24 22.14 4.54
C GLU A 131 -14.43 21.66 5.76
N SER A 132 -14.96 20.72 6.56
CA SER A 132 -14.20 20.15 7.68
C SER A 132 -13.04 19.24 7.25
N TYR A 133 -13.11 18.62 6.06
CA TYR A 133 -12.11 17.65 5.57
C TYR A 133 -11.04 18.28 4.68
N LYS A 134 -11.38 19.40 4.04
CA LYS A 134 -10.58 20.11 3.03
C LYS A 134 -9.15 20.44 3.47
N ARG A 135 -8.94 20.75 4.76
CA ARG A 135 -7.62 21.10 5.33
C ARG A 135 -7.04 20.00 6.21
N SER A 136 -7.67 18.84 6.25
CA SER A 136 -7.28 17.70 7.09
C SER A 136 -7.20 16.43 6.26
N GLU A 137 -8.18 15.54 6.32
CA GLU A 137 -8.12 14.20 5.73
C GLU A 137 -7.95 14.23 4.21
N ASP A 138 -8.65 15.13 3.49
CA ASP A 138 -8.51 15.25 2.03
C ASP A 138 -7.11 15.76 1.65
N ALA A 139 -6.65 16.82 2.33
CA ALA A 139 -5.32 17.37 2.09
C ALA A 139 -4.21 16.33 2.35
N LEU A 140 -4.32 15.59 3.46
CA LEU A 140 -3.37 14.53 3.81
C LEU A 140 -3.41 13.37 2.83
N ASN A 141 -4.61 12.93 2.41
CA ASN A 141 -4.75 11.86 1.43
C ASN A 141 -4.09 12.24 0.09
N ASN A 142 -4.24 13.49 -0.35
CA ASN A 142 -3.57 13.98 -1.55
C ASN A 142 -2.04 14.00 -1.39
N ILE A 143 -1.51 14.40 -0.22
CA ILE A 143 -0.08 14.31 0.07
C ILE A 143 0.40 12.85 0.04
N TYR A 144 -0.34 11.92 0.62
CA TYR A 144 0.04 10.51 0.65
C TYR A 144 -0.01 9.85 -0.72
N LEU A 145 -0.95 10.24 -1.59
CA LEU A 145 -0.93 9.84 -2.99
C LEU A 145 0.35 10.33 -3.69
N MET A 146 0.78 11.57 -3.45
CA MET A 146 2.05 12.08 -4.00
C MET A 146 3.25 11.28 -3.47
N VAL A 147 3.29 11.00 -2.16
CA VAL A 147 4.37 10.18 -1.57
C VAL A 147 4.38 8.77 -2.16
N LEU A 148 3.21 8.15 -2.32
CA LEU A 148 3.09 6.84 -2.95
C LEU A 148 3.62 6.84 -4.39
N GLU A 149 3.27 7.85 -5.18
CA GLU A 149 3.78 8.03 -6.54
C GLU A 149 5.31 8.19 -6.57
N GLU A 150 5.90 8.95 -5.63
CA GLU A 150 7.36 9.10 -5.55
C GLU A 150 8.06 7.80 -5.14
N ILE A 151 7.49 7.03 -4.20
CA ILE A 151 7.97 5.68 -3.87
C ILE A 151 7.87 4.77 -5.10
N GLU A 152 6.75 4.79 -5.82
CA GLU A 152 6.56 4.03 -7.05
C GLU A 152 7.61 4.42 -8.10
N LYS A 153 7.87 5.71 -8.34
CA LYS A 153 8.91 6.16 -9.28
C LYS A 153 10.32 5.70 -8.87
N LYS A 154 10.63 5.77 -7.57
CA LYS A 154 11.94 5.40 -7.04
C LYS A 154 12.20 3.90 -7.08
N TYR A 155 11.17 3.08 -6.86
CA TYR A 155 11.29 1.63 -6.66
C TYR A 155 10.58 0.78 -7.72
N ALA A 156 9.92 1.39 -8.70
CA ALA A 156 9.28 0.68 -9.80
C ALA A 156 10.26 -0.34 -10.36
N PRO A 157 9.86 -1.62 -10.51
CA PRO A 157 10.60 -2.49 -11.39
C PRO A 157 10.66 -1.76 -12.73
N ALA A 158 11.84 -1.68 -13.36
CA ALA A 158 11.89 -1.27 -14.74
C ALA A 158 10.80 -2.05 -15.48
N SER A 159 9.79 -1.34 -16.00
CA SER A 159 8.89 -1.94 -16.98
C SER A 159 9.80 -2.68 -17.96
N PRO A 160 9.48 -3.92 -18.38
CA PRO A 160 10.23 -4.57 -19.44
C PRO A 160 10.28 -3.55 -20.57
N THR A 161 11.48 -3.03 -20.81
CA THR A 161 11.73 -2.06 -21.86
C THR A 161 11.13 -2.66 -23.12
N GLU A 162 10.37 -1.85 -23.85
CA GLU A 162 9.96 -2.15 -25.21
C GLU A 162 11.13 -2.85 -25.92
N LYS A 163 10.94 -4.12 -26.28
CA LYS A 163 11.78 -4.72 -27.31
C LYS A 163 11.41 -4.04 -28.61
N ALA A 164 12.03 -2.90 -28.88
CA ALA A 164 12.18 -2.41 -30.24
C ALA A 164 13.12 -3.39 -30.96
N GLY A 165 12.57 -4.15 -31.91
CA GLY A 165 13.39 -4.92 -32.83
C GLY A 165 12.71 -6.19 -33.35
N GLY A 166 11.85 -6.01 -34.34
CA GLY A 166 11.72 -6.94 -35.47
C GLY A 166 11.04 -8.27 -35.21
N GLU A 167 9.78 -8.35 -35.64
CA GLU A 167 9.29 -9.32 -36.63
C GLU A 167 7.76 -9.25 -36.58
N THR A 168 7.13 -8.88 -37.69
CA THR A 168 5.70 -9.11 -37.92
C THR A 168 5.47 -10.61 -38.11
N PRO A 169 4.50 -11.21 -37.40
CA PRO A 169 3.84 -12.39 -37.93
C PRO A 169 2.32 -12.26 -37.83
N GLY A 170 1.68 -12.35 -38.99
CA GLY A 170 0.46 -13.12 -39.12
C GLY A 170 -0.85 -12.36 -38.89
N GLN A 171 -1.49 -12.04 -40.02
CA GLN A 171 -2.94 -11.87 -40.11
C GLN A 171 -3.66 -12.98 -39.33
N ILE A 172 -4.46 -12.60 -38.34
CA ILE A 172 -5.51 -13.47 -37.81
C ILE A 172 -6.65 -13.44 -38.82
N LYS A 173 -6.81 -14.52 -39.59
CA LYS A 173 -8.02 -14.80 -40.37
C LYS A 173 -9.20 -14.96 -39.40
N MET A 174 -10.16 -14.05 -39.46
CA MET A 174 -11.49 -14.27 -38.88
C MET A 174 -12.20 -15.40 -39.65
N PRO A 175 -12.84 -16.37 -38.98
CA PRO A 175 -13.74 -17.31 -39.64
C PRO A 175 -14.97 -16.56 -40.17
N GLY A 176 -15.31 -16.83 -41.43
CA GLY A 176 -16.36 -16.13 -42.17
C GLY A 176 -17.73 -16.29 -41.53
N ASP A 177 -18.39 -15.14 -41.33
CA ASP A 177 -19.79 -15.05 -40.96
C ASP A 177 -20.65 -15.61 -42.11
N SER A 178 -21.50 -16.58 -41.80
CA SER A 178 -22.30 -17.33 -42.78
C SER A 178 -23.77 -16.95 -42.69
N THR A 179 -24.09 -15.68 -42.96
CA THR A 179 -25.48 -15.28 -43.24
C THR A 179 -25.70 -15.26 -44.76
N LYS A 180 -26.11 -16.40 -45.32
CA LYS A 180 -26.72 -16.48 -46.65
C LYS A 180 -28.07 -15.75 -46.61
N LYS A 181 -28.17 -14.58 -47.23
CA LYS A 181 -29.45 -14.07 -47.74
C LYS A 181 -29.88 -14.98 -48.90
N LYS A 182 -31.03 -15.62 -48.75
CA LYS A 182 -31.77 -16.21 -49.87
C LYS A 182 -32.60 -15.09 -50.50
N ASP A 183 -32.25 -14.72 -51.73
CA ASP A 183 -33.22 -14.12 -52.64
C ASP A 183 -34.13 -15.22 -53.19
N SER A 184 -35.42 -14.95 -53.26
CA SER A 184 -36.37 -15.73 -54.04
C SER A 184 -37.48 -14.81 -54.54
N GLN A 185 -37.37 -14.54 -55.85
CA GLN A 185 -38.38 -14.13 -56.84
C GLN A 185 -39.16 -12.83 -56.63
#